data_AF-A0A4R8GRD5-F1
#
_entry.id   AF-A0A4R8GRD5-F1
#
_cell.length_a   1.000
_cell.length_b   1.000
_cell.length_c   1.000
_cell.angle_alpha   90.00
_cell.angle_beta   90.00
_cell.angle_gamma   90.00
#
_symmetry.space_group_name_H-M   'P 1'
#
loop_
_entity.id
_entity.type
_entity.pdbx_description
1 polymer ?
#
loop_
_entity_poly.entity_id
_entity_poly.type
_entity_poly.pdbx_seq_one_letter_code
_entity_poly.pdbx_strand_id
1 'polypeptide(L)'
;MGYYEDFYQEPSEFDIQVDQFKESLMKSVKEDFLSEMKRLRDENEKLQGVKLSFDSIVRDYENKKQQLESEYQTLKRNVRRERLVDLMKDHKVILYKAYSKMKRPPKCNKCDEYRRIEYITPLGKKAKEDCLCSEGKRVYYPHEFMLYEFRLNREKNGLTAWYRQYRDDEDGFTSDSSIFVDDIYSPKMKFDDLGAYSTFFKTKEECQAYCDYQNSKEV
;
A
#
# COMPACT_ATOMS: atom_id res chain seq x y z
N MET A 1 -57.27 -93.70 -2.42
CA MET A 1 -57.58 -92.45 -3.15
C MET A 1 -58.86 -91.89 -2.56
N GLY A 2 -58.74 -90.91 -1.67
CA GLY A 2 -59.83 -90.03 -1.25
C GLY A 2 -59.28 -88.63 -1.42
N TYR A 3 -59.85 -87.92 -2.38
CA TYR A 3 -59.43 -86.59 -2.82
C TYR A 3 -59.47 -85.63 -1.62
N TYR A 4 -58.33 -85.02 -1.29
CA TYR A 4 -58.31 -83.81 -0.48
C TYR A 4 -58.93 -82.71 -1.33
N GLU A 5 -60.25 -82.59 -1.25
CA GLU A 5 -60.97 -81.42 -1.75
C GLU A 5 -60.49 -80.22 -0.94
N ASP A 6 -59.81 -79.35 -1.67
CA ASP A 6 -59.41 -78.00 -1.32
C ASP A 6 -60.53 -77.32 -0.53
N PHE A 7 -60.31 -77.16 0.77
CA PHE A 7 -61.20 -76.45 1.68
C PHE A 7 -61.06 -74.95 1.41
N TYR A 8 -61.55 -74.49 0.25
CA TYR A 8 -61.84 -73.08 0.04
C TYR A 8 -63.01 -72.73 0.95
N GLN A 9 -62.72 -72.38 2.20
CA GLN A 9 -63.66 -71.67 3.05
C GLN A 9 -63.98 -70.35 2.37
N GLU A 10 -65.18 -70.24 1.82
CA GLU A 10 -65.74 -68.95 1.42
C GLU A 10 -65.71 -68.02 2.64
N PRO A 11 -65.11 -66.83 2.52
CA PRO A 11 -65.01 -65.90 3.64
C PRO A 11 -66.39 -65.63 4.25
N SER A 12 -66.50 -65.69 5.58
CA SER A 12 -67.76 -65.33 6.23
C SER A 12 -68.03 -63.83 6.03
N GLU A 13 -69.30 -63.40 6.09
CA GLU A 13 -69.64 -61.98 6.02
C GLU A 13 -68.88 -61.12 7.04
N PHE A 14 -68.55 -61.71 8.20
CA PHE A 14 -67.74 -61.06 9.22
C PHE A 14 -66.28 -60.87 8.78
N ASP A 15 -65.67 -61.88 8.15
CA ASP A 15 -64.30 -61.78 7.62
C ASP A 15 -64.20 -60.70 6.53
N ILE A 16 -65.21 -60.60 5.66
CA ILE A 16 -65.30 -59.54 4.65
C ILE A 16 -65.39 -58.15 5.32
N GLN A 17 -66.18 -57.99 6.37
CA GLN A 17 -66.29 -56.72 7.11
C GLN A 17 -64.98 -56.35 7.83
N VAL A 18 -64.28 -57.33 8.41
CA VAL A 18 -63.00 -57.12 9.08
C VAL A 18 -61.93 -56.68 8.07
N ASP A 19 -61.87 -57.32 6.90
CA ASP A 19 -60.88 -56.94 5.88
C ASP A 19 -61.20 -55.58 5.25
N GLN A 20 -62.48 -55.26 5.00
CA GLN A 20 -62.89 -53.91 4.60
C GLN A 20 -62.52 -52.85 5.64
N PHE A 21 -62.68 -53.16 6.93
CA PHE A 21 -62.28 -52.26 8.01
C PHE A 21 -60.77 -52.07 8.06
N LYS A 22 -59.97 -53.14 7.93
CA LYS A 22 -58.51 -53.06 7.86
C LYS A 22 -58.06 -52.24 6.67
N GLU A 23 -58.63 -52.45 5.49
CA GLU A 23 -58.29 -51.68 4.28
C GLU A 23 -58.64 -50.20 4.44
N SER A 24 -59.83 -49.90 4.97
CA SER A 24 -60.27 -48.53 5.27
C SER A 24 -59.34 -47.85 6.27
N LEU A 25 -59.01 -48.53 7.37
CA LEU A 25 -58.09 -48.02 8.39
C LEU A 25 -56.69 -47.80 7.81
N MET A 26 -56.16 -48.77 7.06
CA MET A 26 -54.84 -48.68 6.45
C MET A 26 -54.77 -47.55 5.41
N LYS A 27 -55.84 -47.34 4.64
CA LYS A 27 -55.95 -46.24 3.70
C LYS A 27 -56.01 -44.89 4.40
N SER A 28 -56.86 -44.76 5.43
CA SER A 28 -56.99 -43.55 6.26
C SER A 28 -55.66 -43.17 6.91
N VAL A 29 -55.00 -44.11 7.59
CA VAL A 29 -53.70 -43.88 8.22
C VAL A 29 -52.63 -43.51 7.19
N LYS A 30 -52.60 -44.17 6.03
CA LYS A 30 -51.64 -43.85 4.96
C LYS A 30 -51.88 -42.46 4.36
N GLU A 31 -53.13 -42.06 4.17
CA GLU A 31 -53.51 -40.73 3.70
C GLU A 31 -53.11 -39.65 4.71
N ASP A 32 -53.38 -39.86 6.00
CA ASP A 32 -52.97 -38.96 7.08
C ASP A 32 -51.46 -38.79 7.13
N PHE A 33 -50.70 -39.89 7.12
CA PHE A 33 -49.22 -39.84 7.10
C PHE A 33 -48.67 -39.12 5.87
N LEU A 34 -49.26 -39.34 4.69
CA LEU A 34 -48.85 -38.66 3.45
C LEU A 34 -49.14 -37.16 3.51
N SER A 35 -50.30 -36.78 4.07
CA SER A 35 -50.68 -35.38 4.22
C SER A 35 -49.75 -34.64 5.19
N GLU A 36 -49.44 -35.25 6.32
CA GLU A 36 -48.56 -34.70 7.34
C GLU A 36 -47.11 -34.60 6.83
N MET A 37 -46.65 -35.62 6.08
CA MET A 37 -45.34 -35.58 5.44
C MET A 37 -45.22 -34.48 4.40
N LYS A 38 -46.29 -34.22 3.63
CA LYS A 38 -46.31 -33.11 2.68
C LYS A 38 -46.25 -31.77 3.41
N ARG A 39 -47.04 -31.61 4.47
CA ARG A 39 -47.04 -30.40 5.32
C ARG A 39 -45.64 -30.11 5.88
N LEU A 40 -44.99 -31.12 6.44
CA LEU A 40 -43.65 -31.00 7.00
C LEU A 40 -42.58 -30.66 5.95
N ARG A 41 -42.70 -31.18 4.72
CA ARG A 41 -41.81 -30.80 3.61
C ARG A 41 -41.99 -29.33 3.23
N ASP A 42 -43.23 -28.89 3.06
CA ASP A 42 -43.55 -27.51 2.68
C ASP A 42 -43.09 -26.51 3.75
N GLU A 43 -43.21 -26.87 5.04
CA GLU A 43 -42.73 -26.05 6.15
C GLU A 43 -41.21 -26.00 6.23
N ASN A 44 -40.53 -27.13 6.02
CA ASN A 44 -39.06 -27.18 6.00
C ASN A 44 -38.49 -26.35 4.84
N GLU A 45 -39.11 -26.37 3.66
CA GLU A 45 -38.70 -25.54 2.53
C GLU A 45 -38.82 -24.04 2.85
N LYS A 46 -39.92 -23.63 3.48
CA LYS A 46 -40.10 -22.24 3.95
C LYS A 46 -39.04 -21.86 4.99
N LEU A 47 -38.77 -22.72 5.96
CA LEU A 47 -37.76 -22.48 7.00
C LEU A 47 -36.35 -22.36 6.43
N GLN A 48 -36.02 -23.17 5.41
CA GLN A 48 -34.74 -23.05 4.71
C GLN A 48 -34.63 -21.71 3.97
N GLY A 49 -35.70 -21.26 3.31
CA GLY A 49 -35.74 -19.94 2.66
C GLY A 49 -35.54 -18.78 3.66
N VAL A 50 -36.20 -18.86 4.81
CA VAL A 50 -36.04 -17.88 5.90
C VAL A 50 -34.61 -17.91 6.44
N LYS A 51 -34.04 -19.09 6.68
CA LYS A 51 -32.66 -19.25 7.15
C LYS A 51 -31.65 -18.60 6.20
N LEU A 52 -31.76 -18.84 4.90
CA LEU A 52 -30.88 -18.23 3.89
C LEU A 52 -30.99 -16.70 3.90
N SER A 53 -32.20 -16.18 4.06
CA SER A 53 -32.45 -14.73 4.16
C SER A 53 -31.80 -14.13 5.40
N PHE A 54 -31.94 -14.78 6.56
CA PHE A 54 -31.27 -14.36 7.80
C PHE A 54 -29.75 -14.43 7.68
N ASP A 55 -29.20 -15.51 7.12
CA ASP A 55 -27.77 -15.64 6.90
C ASP A 55 -27.23 -14.51 6.01
N SER A 56 -27.98 -14.10 4.99
CA SER A 56 -27.64 -12.95 4.15
C SER A 56 -27.62 -11.64 4.96
N ILE A 57 -28.64 -11.40 5.79
CA ILE A 57 -28.73 -10.20 6.62
C ILE A 57 -27.56 -10.14 7.62
N VAL A 58 -27.21 -11.27 8.24
CA VAL A 58 -26.08 -11.35 9.18
C VAL A 58 -24.77 -11.02 8.48
N ARG A 59 -24.54 -11.55 7.27
CA ARG A 59 -23.34 -11.21 6.47
C ARG A 59 -23.31 -9.73 6.11
N ASP A 60 -24.42 -9.18 5.66
CA ASP A 60 -24.51 -7.75 5.32
C ASP A 60 -24.25 -6.86 6.53
N TYR A 61 -24.75 -7.25 7.70
CA TYR A 61 -24.49 -6.53 8.94
C TYR A 61 -23.02 -6.56 9.32
N GLU A 62 -22.37 -7.73 9.26
CA GLU A 62 -20.94 -7.85 9.59
C GLU A 62 -20.07 -7.08 8.59
N ASN A 63 -20.42 -7.12 7.30
CA ASN A 63 -19.76 -6.31 6.26
C ASN A 63 -19.88 -4.81 6.56
N LYS A 64 -21.09 -4.33 6.90
CA LYS A 64 -21.32 -2.93 7.27
C LYS A 64 -20.54 -2.52 8.51
N LYS A 65 -20.45 -3.40 9.51
CA LYS A 65 -19.67 -3.16 10.72
C LYS A 65 -18.18 -3.04 10.42
N GLN A 66 -17.63 -3.93 9.58
CA GLN A 66 -16.24 -3.85 9.13
C GLN A 66 -15.98 -2.57 8.33
N GLN A 67 -16.90 -2.20 7.45
CA GLN A 67 -16.81 -0.97 6.67
C GLN A 67 -16.78 0.27 7.58
N LEU A 68 -17.71 0.35 8.55
CA LEU A 68 -17.76 1.46 9.52
C LEU A 68 -16.47 1.56 10.34
N GLU A 69 -15.91 0.44 10.79
CA GLU A 69 -14.63 0.45 11.52
C GLU A 69 -13.49 0.98 10.63
N SER A 70 -13.43 0.53 9.38
CA SER A 70 -12.44 1.01 8.41
C SER A 70 -12.56 2.51 8.15
N GLU A 71 -13.79 3.00 7.95
CA GLU A 71 -14.09 4.42 7.76
C GLU A 71 -13.72 5.24 9.00
N TYR A 72 -14.04 4.74 10.19
CA TYR A 72 -13.68 5.40 11.45
C TYR A 72 -12.16 5.51 11.64
N GLN A 73 -11.41 4.43 11.38
CA GLN A 73 -9.95 4.48 11.45
C GLN A 73 -9.36 5.42 10.41
N THR A 74 -9.92 5.46 9.21
CA THR A 74 -9.51 6.39 8.14
C THR A 74 -9.75 7.84 8.56
N LEU A 75 -10.94 8.15 9.09
CA LEU A 75 -11.28 9.47 9.59
C LEU A 75 -10.35 9.88 10.75
N LYS A 76 -10.09 8.97 11.69
CA LYS A 76 -9.18 9.20 12.82
C LYS A 76 -7.76 9.51 12.35
N ARG A 77 -7.26 8.84 11.31
CA ARG A 77 -5.95 9.13 10.68
C ARG A 77 -5.98 10.51 10.04
N ASN A 78 -7.00 10.83 9.24
CA ASN A 78 -7.12 12.13 8.57
C ASN A 78 -7.15 13.30 9.55
N VAL A 79 -7.93 13.21 10.63
CA VAL A 79 -7.99 14.24 11.68
C VAL A 79 -6.62 14.42 12.36
N ARG A 80 -5.89 13.33 12.62
CA ARG A 80 -4.54 13.41 13.20
C ARG A 80 -3.55 14.06 12.22
N ARG A 81 -3.67 13.75 10.93
CA ARG A 81 -2.84 14.32 9.86
C ARG A 81 -3.07 15.81 9.72
N GLU A 82 -4.31 16.27 9.61
CA GLU A 82 -4.64 17.70 9.53
C GLU A 82 -4.02 18.47 10.69
N ARG A 83 -4.20 17.96 11.92
CA ARG A 83 -3.59 18.55 13.12
C ARG A 83 -2.07 18.63 13.07
N LEU A 84 -1.39 17.64 12.50
CA LEU A 84 0.07 17.63 12.39
C LEU A 84 0.56 18.61 11.32
N VAL A 85 -0.09 18.64 10.14
CA VAL A 85 0.23 19.58 9.07
C VAL A 85 0.03 21.02 9.54
N ASP A 86 -1.07 21.30 10.25
CA ASP A 86 -1.34 22.61 10.82
C ASP A 86 -0.28 23.01 11.85
N LEU A 87 0.12 22.10 12.75
CA LEU A 87 1.18 22.34 13.74
C LEU A 87 2.54 22.65 13.08
N MET A 88 2.83 21.99 11.97
CA MET A 88 4.12 22.07 11.27
C MET A 88 4.20 23.25 10.30
N LYS A 89 3.08 23.82 9.88
CA LYS A 89 3.00 24.86 8.84
C LYS A 89 3.89 26.07 9.13
N ASP A 90 3.90 26.54 10.37
CA ASP A 90 4.65 27.73 10.79
C ASP A 90 6.16 27.48 10.94
N HIS A 91 6.57 26.21 10.98
CA HIS A 91 7.96 25.79 11.10
C HIS A 91 8.62 25.52 9.75
N LYS A 92 7.90 25.75 8.64
CA LYS A 92 8.38 25.52 7.29
C LYS A 92 9.42 26.56 6.89
N VAL A 93 10.60 26.10 6.49
CA VAL A 93 11.73 26.91 6.04
C VAL A 93 12.22 26.39 4.70
N ILE A 94 12.51 27.31 3.77
CA ILE A 94 13.15 26.99 2.50
C ILE A 94 14.63 27.32 2.64
N LEU A 95 15.49 26.34 2.37
CA LEU A 95 16.94 26.50 2.33
C LEU A 95 17.47 25.95 1.01
N TYR A 96 18.64 26.43 0.61
CA TYR A 96 19.32 26.04 -0.61
C TYR A 96 20.64 25.35 -0.29
N LYS A 97 21.02 24.37 -1.09
CA LYS A 97 22.30 23.66 -0.97
C LYS A 97 22.91 23.47 -2.35
N ALA A 98 24.23 23.57 -2.43
CA ALA A 98 24.94 23.27 -3.67
C ALA A 98 24.92 21.76 -3.92
N TYR A 99 24.28 21.36 -5.01
CA TYR A 99 24.25 19.97 -5.44
C TYR A 99 25.08 19.80 -6.71
N SER A 100 25.78 18.68 -6.83
CA SER A 100 26.60 18.41 -8.00
C SER A 100 25.95 17.37 -8.91
N LYS A 101 26.07 17.57 -10.22
CA LYS A 101 25.70 16.58 -11.23
C LYS A 101 26.83 16.46 -12.24
N MET A 102 27.11 15.22 -12.63
CA MET A 102 28.09 14.95 -13.67
C MET A 102 27.46 15.20 -15.05
N LYS A 103 27.95 16.21 -15.76
CA LYS A 103 27.52 16.54 -17.12
C LYS A 103 28.54 15.95 -18.10
N ARG A 104 28.13 14.92 -18.83
CA ARG A 104 28.94 14.31 -19.88
C ARG A 104 28.83 15.11 -21.18
N PRO A 105 29.92 15.22 -21.95
CA PRO A 105 29.88 15.82 -23.29
C PRO A 105 29.00 14.98 -24.23
N PRO A 106 28.61 15.52 -25.41
CA PRO A 106 27.92 14.73 -26.44
C PRO A 106 28.75 13.49 -26.82
N LYS A 107 28.06 12.40 -27.18
CA LYS A 107 28.73 11.15 -27.57
C LYS A 107 29.49 11.38 -28.88
N CYS A 108 30.72 10.89 -28.97
CA CYS A 108 31.49 10.93 -30.21
C CYS A 108 31.21 9.69 -31.08
N ASN A 109 31.55 9.78 -32.38
CA ASN A 109 31.34 8.69 -33.33
C ASN A 109 32.40 7.56 -33.22
N LYS A 110 33.40 7.72 -32.34
CA LYS A 110 34.54 6.78 -32.22
C LYS A 110 34.37 5.72 -31.14
N CYS A 111 33.29 5.77 -30.36
CA CYS A 111 33.08 4.91 -29.20
C CYS A 111 31.77 4.11 -29.28
N ASP A 112 31.73 2.99 -28.58
CA ASP A 112 30.55 2.14 -28.43
C ASP A 112 29.44 2.81 -27.59
N GLU A 113 28.33 2.09 -27.37
CA GLU A 113 27.21 2.55 -26.54
C GLU A 113 27.59 2.95 -25.12
N TYR A 114 28.64 2.32 -24.58
CA TYR A 114 29.17 2.56 -23.24
C TYR A 114 30.28 3.62 -23.22
N ARG A 115 30.48 4.33 -24.34
CA ARG A 115 31.56 5.31 -24.53
C ARG A 115 32.96 4.70 -24.36
N ARG A 116 33.16 3.48 -24.86
CA ARG A 116 34.45 2.78 -24.87
C ARG A 116 34.96 2.59 -26.29
N ILE A 117 36.28 2.56 -26.42
CA ILE A 117 37.00 2.30 -27.67
C ILE A 117 37.59 0.90 -27.57
N GLU A 118 37.24 0.04 -28.52
CA GLU A 118 37.83 -1.29 -28.63
C GLU A 118 39.16 -1.21 -29.39
N TYR A 119 40.21 -1.82 -28.83
CA TYR A 119 41.53 -1.88 -29.47
C TYR A 119 42.16 -3.26 -29.26
N ILE A 120 43.15 -3.58 -30.08
CA ILE A 120 43.93 -4.81 -29.97
C ILE A 120 45.25 -4.45 -29.31
N THR A 121 45.50 -5.07 -28.15
CA THR A 121 46.79 -4.93 -27.45
C THR A 121 47.95 -5.45 -28.32
N PRO A 122 49.20 -5.02 -28.06
CA PRO A 122 50.37 -5.53 -28.77
C PRO A 122 50.54 -7.07 -28.70
N LEU A 123 49.88 -7.73 -27.74
CA LEU A 123 49.84 -9.18 -27.57
C LEU A 123 48.64 -9.86 -28.27
N GLY A 124 47.91 -9.15 -29.13
CA GLY A 124 46.80 -9.69 -29.91
C GLY A 124 45.47 -9.87 -29.13
N LYS A 125 45.40 -9.43 -27.87
CA LYS A 125 44.16 -9.50 -27.07
C LYS A 125 43.28 -8.28 -27.33
N LYS A 126 41.96 -8.49 -27.41
CA LYS A 126 40.96 -7.40 -27.43
C LYS A 126 40.88 -6.74 -26.06
N ALA A 127 40.98 -5.42 -26.02
CA ALA A 127 40.85 -4.59 -24.82
C ALA A 127 39.91 -3.40 -25.08
N LYS A 128 39.46 -2.77 -24.00
CA LYS A 128 38.58 -1.60 -24.04
C LYS A 128 39.20 -0.47 -23.25
N GLU A 129 39.18 0.73 -23.83
CA GLU A 129 39.58 1.97 -23.18
C GLU A 129 38.37 2.90 -23.06
N ASP A 130 38.26 3.67 -21.98
CA ASP A 130 37.22 4.67 -21.87
C ASP A 130 37.51 5.82 -22.83
N CYS A 131 36.50 6.23 -23.60
CA CYS A 131 36.64 7.34 -24.53
C CYS A 131 36.74 8.66 -23.74
N LEU A 132 37.48 9.63 -24.27
CA LEU A 132 37.49 11.01 -23.76
C LEU A 132 36.08 11.64 -23.65
N CYS A 133 35.12 11.20 -24.48
CA CYS A 133 33.74 11.67 -24.33
C CYS A 133 33.02 11.07 -23.10
N SER A 134 33.61 10.10 -22.41
CA SER A 134 33.09 9.50 -21.17
C SER A 134 33.39 10.36 -19.94
N GLU A 135 34.47 11.15 -19.99
CA GLU A 135 34.87 12.07 -18.94
C GLU A 135 33.79 13.16 -18.77
N GLY A 136 33.05 13.07 -17.67
CA GLY A 136 32.06 14.06 -17.31
C GLY A 136 32.67 15.13 -16.43
N LYS A 137 32.29 16.39 -16.66
CA LYS A 137 32.62 17.48 -15.74
C LYS A 137 31.58 17.54 -14.63
N ARG A 138 32.03 17.76 -13.40
CA ARG A 138 31.12 18.01 -12.27
C ARG A 138 30.62 19.45 -12.37
N VAL A 139 29.31 19.61 -12.37
CA VAL A 139 28.66 20.93 -12.39
C VAL A 139 27.80 21.06 -11.15
N TYR A 140 28.02 22.12 -10.39
CA TYR A 140 27.26 22.50 -9.20
C TYR A 140 26.11 23.42 -9.58
N TYR A 141 24.97 23.22 -8.94
CA TYR A 141 23.77 24.04 -9.08
C TYR A 141 23.03 24.13 -7.74
N PRO A 142 22.31 25.22 -7.49
CA PRO A 142 21.51 25.36 -6.28
C PRO A 142 20.33 24.40 -6.32
N HIS A 143 20.19 23.58 -5.28
CA HIS A 143 19.04 22.71 -5.06
C HIS A 143 18.23 23.22 -3.88
N GLU A 144 16.91 23.30 -4.06
CA GLU A 144 15.97 23.77 -3.06
C GLU A 144 15.57 22.64 -2.10
N PHE A 145 15.62 22.91 -0.81
CA PHE A 145 15.17 22.04 0.25
C PHE A 145 14.06 22.71 1.04
N MET A 146 12.90 22.04 1.10
CA MET A 146 11.78 22.41 1.95
C MET A 146 11.88 21.63 3.25
N LEU A 147 12.30 22.31 4.31
CA LEU A 147 12.56 21.71 5.62
C LEU A 147 11.61 22.28 6.67
N TYR A 148 11.50 21.57 7.78
CA TYR A 148 10.73 21.98 8.96
C TYR A 148 11.71 22.12 10.12
N GLU A 149 11.78 23.31 10.71
CA GLU A 149 12.76 23.66 11.73
C GLU A 149 12.11 23.68 13.12
N PHE A 150 12.64 22.88 14.04
CA PHE A 150 12.34 22.99 15.46
C PHE A 150 13.53 23.56 16.21
N ARG A 151 13.34 24.70 16.87
CA ARG A 151 14.34 25.30 17.77
C ARG A 151 13.84 25.26 19.21
N LEU A 152 14.53 24.52 20.07
CA LEU A 152 14.39 24.68 21.51
C LEU A 152 15.48 25.64 21.97
N ASN A 153 15.13 26.83 22.49
CA ASN A 153 16.17 27.75 22.96
C ASN A 153 15.80 28.55 24.21
N ARG A 154 16.69 28.52 25.21
CA ARG A 154 16.92 29.65 26.12
C ARG A 154 18.39 29.97 26.38
N GLU A 155 19.35 29.03 26.37
CA GLU A 155 20.79 29.36 26.48
C GLU A 155 21.69 28.35 25.75
N LYS A 156 22.59 28.87 24.89
CA LYS A 156 23.83 28.34 24.27
C LYS A 156 23.96 26.87 23.79
N ASN A 157 23.05 25.96 24.12
CA ASN A 157 22.95 24.57 23.65
C ASN A 157 21.53 24.29 23.14
N GLY A 158 20.98 25.20 22.33
CA GLY A 158 19.66 25.00 21.74
C GLY A 158 19.67 23.84 20.74
N LEU A 159 18.82 22.83 20.96
CA LEU A 159 18.61 21.77 19.99
C LEU A 159 17.87 22.37 18.79
N THR A 160 18.53 22.35 17.63
CA THR A 160 17.87 22.64 16.34
C THR A 160 17.73 21.33 15.59
N ALA A 161 16.49 20.94 15.30
CA ALA A 161 16.18 19.74 14.55
C ALA A 161 15.52 20.12 13.22
N TRP A 162 15.98 19.47 12.15
CA TRP A 162 15.51 19.70 10.80
C TRP A 162 14.85 18.43 10.27
N TYR A 163 13.66 18.60 9.72
CA TYR A 163 12.92 17.47 9.17
C TYR A 163 12.43 17.76 7.76
N ARG A 164 12.29 16.69 6.98
CA ARG A 164 11.64 16.70 5.67
C ARG A 164 10.41 15.80 5.73
N GLN A 165 9.31 16.22 5.12
CA GLN A 165 8.15 15.35 4.93
C GLN A 165 8.53 14.17 4.02
N TYR A 166 8.01 12.96 4.28
CA TYR A 166 8.29 11.86 3.36
C TYR A 166 7.75 12.14 1.96
N ARG A 167 8.38 11.53 0.95
CA ARG A 167 7.95 11.68 -0.45
C ARG A 167 6.71 10.87 -0.77
N ASP A 168 6.63 9.67 -0.21
CA ASP A 168 5.59 8.68 -0.52
C ASP A 168 4.55 8.56 0.60
N ASP A 169 4.77 9.23 1.73
CA ASP A 169 3.91 9.19 2.91
C ASP A 169 3.79 10.59 3.53
N GLU A 170 2.65 11.23 3.35
CA GLU A 170 2.44 12.57 3.90
C GLU A 170 2.24 12.57 5.43
N ASP A 171 2.13 11.39 6.07
CA ASP A 171 1.80 11.25 7.50
C ASP A 171 3.02 11.34 8.42
N GLY A 172 4.21 11.62 7.89
CA GLY A 172 5.41 11.70 8.71
C GLY A 172 6.53 12.57 8.16
N PHE A 173 7.45 12.87 9.08
CA PHE A 173 8.64 13.65 8.83
C PHE A 173 9.87 12.83 9.21
N THR A 174 10.93 12.98 8.44
CA THR A 174 12.19 12.28 8.66
C THR A 174 13.35 13.25 8.78
N SER A 175 14.31 12.84 9.61
CA SER A 175 15.64 13.43 9.67
C SER A 175 16.60 12.50 8.95
N ASP A 176 17.24 12.98 7.88
CA ASP A 176 18.28 12.24 7.16
C ASP A 176 19.59 13.04 7.12
N SER A 177 20.69 12.37 6.77
CA SER A 177 22.01 13.01 6.70
C SER A 177 22.13 14.05 5.58
N SER A 178 21.22 14.04 4.60
CA SER A 178 21.22 15.01 3.49
C SER A 178 20.63 16.36 3.88
N ILE A 179 19.78 16.38 4.93
CA ILE A 179 19.13 17.57 5.50
C ILE A 179 19.73 18.01 6.83
N PHE A 180 20.83 17.39 7.25
CA PHE A 180 21.57 17.81 8.44
C PHE A 180 22.27 19.15 8.17
N VAL A 181 21.80 20.19 8.84
CA VAL A 181 22.33 21.55 8.73
C VAL A 181 23.31 21.79 9.88
N ASP A 182 24.61 21.64 9.62
CA ASP A 182 25.64 22.06 10.58
C ASP A 182 25.83 23.57 10.54
N ASP A 183 25.90 24.13 9.33
CA ASP A 183 26.21 25.54 9.11
C ASP A 183 25.18 26.20 8.19
N ILE A 184 24.67 27.35 8.61
CA ILE A 184 23.92 28.26 7.75
C ILE A 184 24.87 29.35 7.30
N TYR A 185 25.01 29.51 5.99
CA TYR A 185 25.87 30.52 5.39
C TYR A 185 25.53 31.91 5.93
N SER A 186 26.58 32.66 6.25
CA SER A 186 26.50 34.07 6.56
C SER A 186 27.54 34.83 5.72
N PRO A 187 27.28 36.07 5.30
CA PRO A 187 28.21 36.86 4.49
C PRO A 187 29.61 37.08 5.10
N LYS A 188 29.80 36.73 6.38
CA LYS A 188 31.10 36.80 7.07
C LYS A 188 31.96 35.55 6.88
N MET A 189 31.37 34.47 6.38
CA MET A 189 32.06 33.20 6.10
C MET A 189 32.71 33.26 4.71
N LYS A 190 33.91 32.70 4.59
CA LYS A 190 34.59 32.54 3.30
C LYS A 190 34.11 31.25 2.63
N PHE A 191 34.00 31.27 1.30
CA PHE A 191 33.57 30.10 0.53
C PHE A 191 34.53 28.91 0.61
N ASP A 192 35.82 29.13 0.85
CA ASP A 192 36.81 28.05 1.03
C ASP A 192 36.61 27.23 2.31
N ASP A 193 36.04 27.85 3.35
CA ASP A 193 35.88 27.23 4.67
C ASP A 193 34.54 26.49 4.79
N LEU A 194 33.71 26.52 3.74
CA LEU A 194 32.37 25.92 3.76
C LEU A 194 32.42 24.42 3.49
N GLY A 195 31.72 23.66 4.33
CA GLY A 195 31.49 22.25 4.11
C GLY A 195 30.55 22.01 2.92
N ALA A 196 31.07 21.44 1.83
CA ALA A 196 30.31 21.19 0.61
C ALA A 196 29.03 20.35 0.83
N TYR A 197 28.98 19.53 1.89
CA TYR A 197 27.86 18.66 2.20
C TYR A 197 27.03 19.08 3.43
N SER A 198 27.46 20.09 4.18
CA SER A 198 26.84 20.46 5.47
C SER A 198 26.36 21.91 5.53
N THR A 199 26.78 22.77 4.58
CA THR A 199 26.38 24.18 4.53
C THR A 199 25.09 24.39 3.73
N PHE A 200 24.15 25.14 4.32
CA PHE A 200 22.92 25.60 3.68
C PHE A 200 22.89 27.12 3.52
N PHE A 201 22.18 27.60 2.51
CA PHE A 201 22.03 29.00 2.16
C PHE A 201 20.57 29.42 2.32
N LYS A 202 20.32 30.66 2.75
CA LYS A 202 18.96 31.18 2.93
C LYS A 202 18.33 31.63 1.62
N THR A 203 19.16 32.14 0.71
CA THR A 203 18.70 32.63 -0.59
C THR A 203 19.30 31.80 -1.72
N LYS A 204 18.59 31.80 -2.85
CA LYS A 204 19.04 31.10 -4.05
C LYS A 204 20.28 31.77 -4.64
N GLU A 205 20.34 33.09 -4.55
CA GLU A 205 21.41 33.92 -5.08
C GLU A 205 22.74 33.65 -4.38
N GLU A 206 22.74 33.56 -3.05
CA GLU A 206 23.93 33.18 -2.27
C GLU A 206 24.41 31.78 -2.62
N CYS A 207 23.49 30.84 -2.78
CA CYS A 207 23.81 29.48 -3.17
C CYS A 207 24.37 29.42 -4.61
N GLN A 208 23.80 30.19 -5.54
CA GLN A 208 24.28 30.28 -6.91
C GLN A 208 25.69 30.85 -6.97
N ALA A 209 25.99 31.90 -6.20
CA ALA A 209 27.35 32.47 -6.13
C ALA A 209 28.38 31.43 -5.65
N TYR A 210 28.00 30.61 -4.66
CA TYR A 210 28.84 29.51 -4.21
C TYR A 210 28.97 28.38 -5.26
N CYS A 211 27.89 28.05 -5.99
CA CYS A 211 27.95 27.09 -7.10
C CYS A 211 28.87 27.58 -8.22
N ASP A 212 28.80 28.85 -8.60
CA ASP A 212 29.64 29.46 -9.63
C ASP A 212 31.12 29.45 -9.21
N TYR A 213 31.37 29.74 -7.94
CA TYR A 213 32.69 29.60 -7.33
C TYR A 213 33.23 28.16 -7.42
N GLN A 214 32.43 27.15 -7.05
CA GLN A 214 32.83 25.74 -7.16
C GLN A 214 33.03 25.32 -8.63
N ASN A 215 32.15 25.76 -9.52
CA ASN A 215 32.28 25.49 -10.96
C ASN A 215 33.54 26.11 -11.55
N SER A 216 34.01 27.24 -11.03
CA SER A 216 35.27 27.87 -11.47
C SER A 216 36.53 27.08 -11.08
N LYS A 217 36.45 26.26 -10.03
CA LYS A 217 37.55 25.38 -9.57
C LYS A 217 37.61 24.05 -10.33
N GLU A 218 36.50 23.60 -10.89
CA GLU A 218 36.37 22.32 -11.61
C GLU A 218 36.62 22.47 -13.13
N VAL A 219 37.14 23.63 -13.57
CA VAL A 219 37.43 23.97 -14.97
C VAL A 219 38.57 23.13 -15.54
#